data_AF-A0A7D8AKC3-F1
#
_entry.id   AF-A0A7D8AKC3-F1
#
_cell.length_a   1.000
_cell.length_b   1.000
_cell.length_c   1.000
_cell.angle_alpha   90.00
_cell.angle_beta   90.00
_cell.angle_gamma   90.00
#
_symmetry.space_group_name_H-M   'P 1'
#
loop_
_entity.id
_entity.type
_entity.pdbx_description
1 polymer ?
#
loop_
_entity_poly.entity_id
_entity_poly.type
_entity_poly.pdbx_seq_one_letter_code
_entity_poly.pdbx_strand_id
1 'polypeptide(L)'
;MKYKLASLYRAAYKFFYNLLKEYFIKKYRSEMLEGACRGVAEIAVECKRIVESAKHRLVLPLQHSFSDNNPVIAKYGCYFLCILFIGLVVKEIKDKVEKCFDKFEVDLLYKSFSNAGGLREQNSYVEDPDLILANLGLDEHLCYRSKHYEVSYKVEESDLVIGQYKDKESDMYHFVVLGDSLGEVVWDSLGRSRAVEVGMLSSLRVFKLLDKSLVAGVRERLAFYKNEFRGLRAELA
;
A
#
# COMPACT_ATOMS: atom_id res chain seq x y z
N MET A 1 20.06 -24.06 30.99
CA MET A 1 18.59 -23.92 30.84
C MET A 1 18.16 -22.82 29.85
N LYS A 2 18.83 -21.65 29.77
CA LYS A 2 18.49 -20.53 28.87
C LYS A 2 18.51 -20.87 27.35
N TYR A 3 19.40 -21.74 26.89
CA TYR A 3 19.51 -22.12 25.46
C TYR A 3 18.36 -22.99 24.95
N LYS A 4 17.71 -23.80 25.81
CA LYS A 4 16.55 -24.63 25.40
C LYS A 4 15.31 -23.79 25.14
N LEU A 5 15.09 -22.75 25.96
CA LEU A 5 13.95 -21.83 25.83
C LEU A 5 13.99 -21.04 24.51
N ALA A 6 15.17 -20.56 24.11
CA ALA A 6 15.35 -19.85 22.84
C ALA A 6 15.09 -20.75 21.61
N SER A 7 15.46 -22.04 21.68
CA SER A 7 15.18 -23.00 20.60
C SER A 7 13.69 -23.33 20.48
N LEU A 8 13.00 -23.45 21.62
CA LEU A 8 11.55 -23.68 21.70
C LEU A 8 10.77 -22.48 21.16
N TYR A 9 11.20 -21.26 21.52
CA TYR A 9 10.61 -20.04 21.00
C TYR A 9 10.79 -19.91 19.48
N ARG A 10 12.00 -20.18 18.97
CA ARG A 10 12.29 -20.15 17.53
C ARG A 10 11.50 -21.23 16.76
N ALA A 11 11.30 -22.41 17.35
CA ALA A 11 10.50 -23.48 16.77
C ALA A 11 9.00 -23.12 16.75
N ALA A 12 8.47 -22.60 17.86
CA ALA A 12 7.09 -22.14 17.95
C ALA A 12 6.83 -20.98 16.97
N TYR A 13 7.72 -19.99 16.92
CA TYR A 13 7.64 -18.89 15.96
C TYR A 13 7.61 -19.39 14.52
N LYS A 14 8.53 -20.30 14.15
CA LYS A 14 8.58 -20.87 12.79
C LYS A 14 7.33 -21.68 12.46
N PHE A 15 6.79 -22.42 13.44
CA PHE A 15 5.56 -23.18 13.28
C PHE A 15 4.34 -22.26 13.05
N PHE A 16 4.12 -21.28 13.92
CA PHE A 16 3.00 -20.34 13.78
C PHE A 16 3.15 -19.44 12.55
N TYR A 17 4.38 -19.02 12.22
CA TYR A 17 4.67 -18.30 10.99
C TYR A 17 4.32 -19.13 9.76
N ASN A 18 4.74 -20.40 9.69
CA ASN A 18 4.41 -21.27 8.57
C ASN A 18 2.91 -21.58 8.49
N LEU A 19 2.24 -21.79 9.62
CA LEU A 19 0.80 -22.03 9.68
C LEU A 19 0.01 -20.82 9.20
N LEU A 20 0.37 -19.62 9.66
CA LEU A 20 -0.24 -18.37 9.22
C LEU A 20 0.10 -18.10 7.75
N LYS A 21 1.36 -18.29 7.34
CA LYS A 21 1.79 -18.16 5.94
C LYS A 21 0.97 -19.06 5.01
N GLU A 22 0.85 -20.35 5.33
CA GLU A 22 0.03 -21.28 4.55
C GLU A 22 -1.44 -20.87 4.56
N TYR A 23 -1.97 -20.43 5.71
CA TYR A 23 -3.33 -19.94 5.81
C TYR A 23 -3.57 -18.72 4.91
N PHE A 24 -2.67 -17.73 4.90
CA PHE A 24 -2.80 -16.54 4.05
C PHE A 24 -2.63 -16.87 2.57
N ILE A 25 -1.66 -17.72 2.20
CA ILE A 25 -1.48 -18.20 0.83
C ILE A 25 -2.73 -18.95 0.34
N LYS A 26 -3.28 -19.87 1.16
CA LYS A 26 -4.47 -20.65 0.82
C LYS A 26 -5.75 -19.81 0.81
N LYS A 27 -5.90 -18.87 1.73
CA LYS A 27 -7.12 -18.05 1.89
C LYS A 27 -7.19 -16.89 0.90
N TYR A 28 -6.06 -16.26 0.56
CA TYR A 28 -6.04 -15.03 -0.22
C TYR A 28 -5.29 -15.12 -1.56
N ARG A 29 -4.65 -16.27 -1.90
CA ARG A 29 -3.82 -16.41 -3.12
C ARG A 29 -2.81 -15.26 -3.27
N SER A 30 -2.18 -14.86 -2.16
CA SER A 30 -1.33 -13.67 -2.09
C SER A 30 0.09 -13.97 -2.58
N GLU A 31 0.32 -13.83 -3.90
CA GLU A 31 1.63 -13.97 -4.57
C GLU A 31 2.69 -12.95 -4.11
N MET A 32 2.34 -11.91 -3.34
CA MET A 32 3.36 -10.97 -2.84
C MET A 32 4.27 -11.57 -1.77
N LEU A 33 3.77 -12.54 -0.99
CA LEU A 33 4.60 -13.26 -0.04
C LEU A 33 5.59 -14.21 -0.75
N GLU A 34 5.37 -14.50 -2.03
CA GLU A 34 6.28 -15.32 -2.86
C GLU A 34 7.47 -14.48 -3.34
N GLY A 35 7.26 -13.22 -3.72
CA GLY A 35 8.34 -12.29 -4.10
C GLY A 35 9.32 -11.97 -2.97
N ALA A 36 8.82 -11.88 -1.73
CA ALA A 36 9.65 -11.71 -0.53
C ALA A 36 10.44 -12.98 -0.13
N CYS A 37 10.19 -14.11 -0.79
CA CYS A 37 10.79 -15.42 -0.51
C CYS A 37 11.52 -15.98 -1.74
N ARG A 38 12.56 -15.29 -2.27
CA ARG A 38 13.48 -15.95 -3.20
C ARG A 38 14.15 -17.14 -2.49
N GLY A 39 13.68 -18.37 -2.76
CA GLY A 39 14.32 -19.60 -2.27
C GLY A 39 13.42 -20.80 -1.96
N VAL A 40 12.12 -20.78 -2.24
CA VAL A 40 11.28 -22.00 -2.12
C VAL A 40 10.58 -22.26 -3.44
N ALA A 41 10.71 -23.51 -3.89
CA ALA A 41 10.48 -24.02 -5.23
C ALA A 41 9.13 -23.62 -5.86
N GLU A 42 9.18 -23.53 -7.19
CA GLU A 42 8.07 -23.39 -8.12
C GLU A 42 6.85 -24.21 -7.71
N ILE A 43 5.75 -23.53 -7.42
CA ILE A 43 4.42 -24.14 -7.48
C ILE A 43 3.68 -23.46 -8.61
N ALA A 44 3.78 -24.05 -9.81
CA ALA A 44 2.92 -23.70 -10.93
C ALA A 44 1.49 -24.13 -10.59
N VAL A 45 0.66 -23.19 -10.11
CA VAL A 45 -0.79 -23.39 -9.99
C VAL A 45 -1.46 -22.61 -11.12
N GLU A 46 -2.10 -23.37 -12.01
CA GLU A 46 -2.87 -22.91 -13.15
C GLU A 46 -3.94 -21.88 -12.71
N CYS A 47 -3.71 -20.61 -13.09
CA CYS A 47 -4.58 -19.48 -12.74
C CYS A 47 -5.93 -19.60 -13.48
N LYS A 48 -6.97 -20.09 -12.78
CA LYS A 48 -8.35 -19.95 -13.24
C LYS A 48 -8.74 -18.46 -13.24
N ARG A 49 -8.92 -17.93 -14.45
CA ARG A 49 -9.49 -16.63 -14.82
C ARG A 49 -10.76 -16.37 -13.97
N ILE A 50 -10.71 -15.41 -13.06
CA ILE A 50 -11.87 -15.03 -12.24
C ILE A 50 -12.86 -14.33 -13.17
N VAL A 51 -14.09 -14.86 -13.21
CA VAL A 51 -15.24 -14.25 -13.90
C VAL A 51 -15.62 -12.99 -13.13
N GLU A 52 -15.75 -11.86 -13.84
CA GLU A 52 -15.99 -10.47 -13.35
C GLU A 52 -17.32 -10.23 -12.59
N SER A 53 -17.83 -11.20 -11.85
CA SER A 53 -19.11 -11.09 -11.16
C SER A 53 -19.02 -11.50 -9.70
N ALA A 54 -18.48 -10.61 -8.85
CA ALA A 54 -18.90 -10.39 -7.44
C ALA A 54 -17.94 -9.44 -6.69
N LYS A 55 -18.32 -8.15 -6.63
CA LYS A 55 -17.74 -7.09 -5.77
C LYS A 55 -16.23 -6.88 -5.93
N HIS A 56 -15.84 -5.91 -6.76
CA HIS A 56 -14.54 -5.26 -6.66
C HIS A 56 -14.36 -4.75 -5.22
N ARG A 57 -13.57 -5.43 -4.41
CA ARG A 57 -13.31 -5.05 -3.02
C ARG A 57 -11.89 -4.54 -2.99
N LEU A 58 -11.69 -3.24 -3.14
CA LEU A 58 -10.45 -2.66 -2.64
C LEU A 58 -10.44 -2.87 -1.13
N VAL A 59 -9.68 -3.86 -0.66
CA VAL A 59 -9.40 -4.04 0.75
C VAL A 59 -7.98 -3.58 0.95
N LEU A 60 -7.80 -2.27 1.07
CA LEU A 60 -6.70 -1.77 1.88
C LEU A 60 -7.36 -1.16 3.12
N PRO A 61 -7.17 -1.72 4.32
CA PRO A 61 -7.79 -1.21 5.54
C PRO A 61 -7.46 0.27 5.73
N LEU A 62 -8.49 1.04 6.11
CA LEU A 62 -8.33 2.42 6.54
C LEU A 62 -7.49 2.47 7.83
N GLN A 63 -6.79 3.57 8.06
CA GLN A 63 -5.87 3.71 9.21
C GLN A 63 -6.53 3.38 10.55
N HIS A 64 -7.78 3.79 10.76
CA HIS A 64 -8.48 3.53 12.01
C HIS A 64 -8.69 2.02 12.29
N SER A 65 -8.64 1.17 11.26
CA SER A 65 -8.74 -0.29 11.41
C SER A 65 -7.54 -0.92 12.15
N PHE A 66 -6.47 -0.15 12.36
CA PHE A 66 -5.24 -0.59 13.01
C PHE A 66 -5.13 -0.19 14.48
N SER A 67 -6.09 0.56 15.03
CA SER A 67 -6.03 1.09 16.41
C SER A 67 -5.63 0.04 17.46
N ASP A 68 -6.16 -1.18 17.30
CA ASP A 68 -6.03 -2.25 18.28
C ASP A 68 -4.75 -3.09 18.09
N ASN A 69 -4.19 -3.10 16.87
CA ASN A 69 -3.12 -4.03 16.49
C ASN A 69 -1.79 -3.32 16.19
N ASN A 70 -1.85 -2.14 15.57
CA ASN A 70 -0.69 -1.33 15.22
C ASN A 70 -1.03 0.16 15.34
N PRO A 71 -0.93 0.74 16.56
CA PRO A 71 -1.30 2.14 16.79
C PRO A 71 -0.39 3.12 16.05
N VAL A 72 0.80 2.70 15.62
CA VAL A 72 1.70 3.55 14.83
C VAL A 72 1.15 3.73 13.42
N ILE A 73 0.73 2.66 12.74
CA ILE A 73 0.05 2.77 11.43
C ILE A 73 -1.24 3.59 11.57
N ALA A 74 -2.02 3.32 12.62
CA ALA A 74 -3.27 4.03 12.87
C ALA A 74 -3.07 5.55 12.96
N LYS A 75 -1.94 5.99 13.54
CA LYS A 75 -1.65 7.41 13.77
C LYS A 75 -0.83 8.06 12.65
N TYR A 76 0.12 7.36 12.06
CA TYR A 76 1.14 7.95 11.16
C TYR A 76 1.30 7.22 9.83
N GLY A 77 0.58 6.12 9.59
CA GLY A 77 0.76 5.24 8.44
C GLY A 77 0.26 5.77 7.09
N CYS A 78 -0.29 6.98 7.00
CA CYS A 78 -0.95 7.47 5.78
C CYS A 78 -0.03 7.44 4.54
N TYR A 79 1.25 7.82 4.68
CA TYR A 79 2.17 7.78 3.54
C TYR A 79 2.50 6.35 3.12
N PHE A 80 2.84 5.50 4.08
CA PHE A 80 3.11 4.08 3.85
C PHE A 80 1.94 3.39 3.14
N LEU A 81 0.72 3.62 3.62
CA LEU A 81 -0.48 3.06 3.05
C LEU A 81 -0.73 3.57 1.63
N CYS A 82 -0.43 4.83 1.32
CA CYS A 82 -0.53 5.34 -0.05
C CYS A 82 0.45 4.63 -1.01
N ILE A 83 1.67 4.32 -0.56
CA ILE A 83 2.63 3.53 -1.35
C ILE A 83 2.09 2.12 -1.59
N LEU A 84 1.54 1.47 -0.56
CA LEU A 84 0.90 0.16 -0.71
C LEU A 84 -0.27 0.20 -1.69
N PHE A 85 -1.13 1.22 -1.61
CA PHE A 85 -2.25 1.40 -2.53
C PHE A 85 -1.78 1.49 -3.98
N ILE A 86 -0.78 2.34 -4.26
CA ILE A 86 -0.20 2.46 -5.61
C ILE A 86 0.38 1.12 -6.06
N GLY A 87 1.15 0.45 -5.20
CA GLY A 87 1.73 -0.84 -5.50
C GLY A 87 0.68 -1.90 -5.83
N LEU A 88 -0.41 -1.96 -5.05
CA LEU A 88 -1.55 -2.83 -5.31
C LEU A 88 -2.12 -2.61 -6.71
N VAL A 89 -2.48 -1.37 -7.03
CA VAL A 89 -3.07 -1.03 -8.33
C VAL A 89 -2.19 -1.50 -9.49
N VAL A 90 -0.87 -1.24 -9.40
CA VAL A 90 0.06 -1.67 -10.46
C VAL A 90 0.15 -3.18 -10.56
N LYS A 91 0.20 -3.90 -9.42
CA LYS A 91 0.21 -5.36 -9.42
C LYS A 91 -1.07 -5.95 -9.96
N GLU A 92 -2.24 -5.38 -9.64
CA GLU A 92 -3.51 -5.87 -10.15
C GLU A 92 -3.56 -5.86 -11.68
N ILE A 93 -3.06 -4.78 -12.28
CA ILE A 93 -3.02 -4.62 -13.73
C ILE A 93 -1.98 -5.54 -14.36
N LYS A 94 -0.77 -5.59 -13.77
CA LYS A 94 0.33 -6.43 -14.25
C LYS A 94 -0.02 -7.92 -14.18
N ASP A 95 -0.48 -8.37 -13.03
CA ASP A 95 -0.71 -9.79 -12.73
C ASP A 95 -2.11 -10.24 -13.17
N LYS A 96 -3.00 -9.30 -13.52
CA LYS A 96 -4.41 -9.54 -13.91
C LYS A 96 -5.21 -10.26 -12.83
N VAL A 97 -4.88 -9.99 -11.57
CA VAL A 97 -5.51 -10.58 -10.39
C VAL A 97 -5.85 -9.45 -9.42
N GLU A 98 -7.10 -9.38 -8.99
CA GLU A 98 -7.51 -8.45 -7.93
C GLU A 98 -6.78 -8.80 -6.62
N LYS A 99 -6.15 -7.79 -6.00
CA LYS A 99 -5.34 -7.97 -4.80
C LYS A 99 -6.01 -7.25 -3.64
N CYS A 100 -6.12 -7.94 -2.51
CA CYS A 100 -6.62 -7.38 -1.27
C CYS A 100 -5.57 -7.57 -0.17
N PHE A 101 -5.39 -6.57 0.69
CA PHE A 101 -4.67 -6.72 1.95
C PHE A 101 -5.62 -6.60 3.11
N ASP A 102 -5.59 -7.57 4.02
CA ASP A 102 -6.19 -7.35 5.33
C ASP A 102 -5.24 -6.63 6.28
N LYS A 103 -5.77 -6.21 7.44
CA LYS A 103 -4.99 -5.49 8.46
C LYS A 103 -3.79 -6.29 8.98
N PHE A 104 -3.83 -7.62 8.93
CA PHE A 104 -2.73 -8.46 9.38
C PHE A 104 -1.62 -8.50 8.34
N GLU A 105 -1.96 -8.62 7.06
CA GLU A 105 -0.99 -8.55 5.97
C GLU A 105 -0.27 -7.20 5.93
N VAL A 106 -1.01 -6.09 6.07
CA VAL A 106 -0.40 -4.75 6.13
C VAL A 106 0.52 -4.61 7.35
N ASP A 107 0.13 -5.13 8.52
CA ASP A 107 0.98 -5.11 9.72
C ASP A 107 2.25 -5.95 9.55
N LEU A 108 2.17 -7.11 8.89
CA LEU A 108 3.33 -7.93 8.56
C LEU A 108 4.27 -7.23 7.59
N LEU A 109 3.73 -6.60 6.54
CA LEU A 109 4.50 -5.81 5.59
C LEU A 109 5.18 -4.62 6.29
N TYR A 110 4.46 -3.91 7.16
CA TYR A 110 5.00 -2.82 7.96
C TYR A 110 6.21 -3.26 8.79
N LYS A 111 6.09 -4.37 9.51
CA LYS A 111 7.20 -4.95 10.30
C LYS A 111 8.36 -5.40 9.41
N SER A 112 8.06 -6.01 8.27
CA SER A 112 9.08 -6.45 7.31
C SER A 112 9.90 -5.28 6.79
N PHE A 113 9.24 -4.21 6.33
CA PHE A 113 9.91 -3.03 5.80
C PHE A 113 10.63 -2.23 6.88
N SER A 114 10.08 -2.19 8.09
CA SER A 114 10.76 -1.57 9.23
C SER A 114 12.08 -2.28 9.54
N ASN A 115 12.07 -3.61 9.60
CA ASN A 115 13.29 -4.40 9.81
C ASN A 115 14.29 -4.28 8.66
N ALA A 116 13.82 -4.07 7.43
CA ALA A 116 14.67 -3.86 6.26
C ALA A 116 15.22 -2.43 6.15
N GLY A 117 14.79 -1.50 7.00
CA GLY A 117 15.21 -0.10 6.96
C GLY A 117 14.39 0.80 6.02
N GLY A 118 13.30 0.31 5.44
CA GLY A 118 12.39 1.10 4.60
C GLY A 118 11.45 2.02 5.38
N LEU A 119 11.23 1.72 6.67
CA LEU A 119 10.35 2.47 7.57
C LEU A 119 11.00 2.70 8.94
N ARG A 120 10.75 3.86 9.57
CA ARG A 120 11.01 4.06 11.01
C ARG A 120 9.82 3.57 11.83
N GLU A 121 10.04 2.58 12.68
CA GLU A 121 8.98 1.98 13.50
C GLU A 121 8.26 2.96 14.42
N GLN A 122 8.95 4.00 14.90
CA GLN A 122 8.41 4.89 15.93
C GLN A 122 7.29 5.81 15.41
N ASN A 123 7.30 6.12 14.12
CA ASN A 123 6.39 7.09 13.51
C ASN A 123 5.98 6.76 12.08
N SER A 124 6.18 5.51 11.63
CA SER A 124 5.88 5.05 10.27
C SER A 124 6.50 5.91 9.17
N TYR A 125 7.60 6.62 9.46
CA TYR A 125 8.26 7.46 8.47
C TYR A 125 8.88 6.59 7.39
N VAL A 126 8.49 6.80 6.14
CA VAL A 126 9.06 6.10 4.99
C VAL A 126 10.42 6.70 4.67
N GLU A 127 11.47 5.90 4.86
CA GLU A 127 12.86 6.28 4.59
C GLU A 127 13.21 6.04 3.12
N ASP A 128 12.81 4.87 2.59
CA ASP A 128 13.16 4.43 1.25
C ASP A 128 11.93 3.84 0.54
N PRO A 129 11.22 4.65 -0.26
CA PRO A 129 10.10 4.17 -1.06
C PRO A 129 10.50 3.12 -2.09
N ASP A 130 11.69 3.22 -2.71
CA ASP A 130 12.13 2.26 -3.72
C ASP A 130 12.43 0.89 -3.10
N LEU A 131 12.98 0.85 -1.89
CA LEU A 131 13.12 -0.40 -1.15
C LEU A 131 11.77 -1.07 -0.89
N ILE A 132 10.74 -0.31 -0.55
CA ILE A 132 9.38 -0.84 -0.40
C ILE A 132 8.90 -1.42 -1.73
N LEU A 133 9.03 -0.69 -2.84
CA LEU A 133 8.64 -1.16 -4.18
C LEU A 133 9.40 -2.43 -4.60
N ALA A 134 10.70 -2.50 -4.37
CA ALA A 134 11.53 -3.67 -4.66
C ALA A 134 11.06 -4.90 -3.87
N ASN A 135 10.74 -4.73 -2.58
CA ASN A 135 10.20 -5.83 -1.78
C ASN A 135 8.78 -6.25 -2.21
N LEU A 136 8.03 -5.36 -2.85
CA LEU A 136 6.75 -5.69 -3.49
C LEU A 136 6.93 -6.33 -4.88
N GLY A 137 8.16 -6.41 -5.41
CA GLY A 137 8.49 -6.89 -6.75
C GLY A 137 8.00 -5.93 -7.84
N LEU A 138 8.18 -4.62 -7.63
CA LEU A 138 7.71 -3.54 -8.50
C LEU A 138 8.82 -2.61 -8.96
N ASP A 139 10.07 -2.84 -8.58
CA ASP A 139 11.24 -2.03 -8.90
C ASP A 139 11.52 -1.89 -10.41
N GLU A 140 11.13 -2.89 -11.21
CA GLU A 140 11.23 -2.83 -12.67
C GLU A 140 10.06 -2.07 -13.33
N HIS A 141 8.99 -1.80 -12.59
CA HIS A 141 7.74 -1.23 -13.12
C HIS A 141 7.43 0.17 -12.58
N LEU A 142 7.92 0.49 -11.38
CA LEU A 142 7.72 1.75 -10.70
C LEU A 142 9.06 2.24 -10.14
N CYS A 143 9.34 3.52 -10.30
CA CYS A 143 10.44 4.16 -9.59
C CYS A 143 9.97 5.44 -8.89
N TYR A 144 10.49 5.66 -7.70
CA TYR A 144 10.32 6.89 -6.98
C TYR A 144 11.25 7.97 -7.54
N ARG A 145 10.70 9.12 -7.94
CA ARG A 145 11.47 10.17 -8.62
C ARG A 145 12.06 11.19 -7.66
N SER A 146 11.24 11.70 -6.75
CA SER A 146 11.70 12.68 -5.77
C SER A 146 10.79 12.75 -4.57
N LYS A 147 11.42 13.15 -3.46
CA LYS A 147 10.81 13.39 -2.18
C LYS A 147 10.07 14.70 -2.09
N HIS A 148 10.36 15.71 -2.89
CA HIS A 148 9.66 16.99 -2.75
C HIS A 148 9.52 17.66 -4.10
N TYR A 149 8.44 17.31 -4.81
CA TYR A 149 7.98 18.14 -5.91
C TYR A 149 7.06 19.24 -5.36
N GLU A 150 7.19 20.43 -5.91
CA GLU A 150 6.27 21.55 -5.66
C GLU A 150 4.90 21.27 -6.27
N VAL A 151 3.87 21.95 -5.77
CA VAL A 151 2.50 21.84 -6.29
C VAL A 151 2.33 22.40 -7.70
N SER A 152 3.33 23.13 -8.19
CA SER A 152 3.44 23.61 -9.57
C SER A 152 3.86 22.51 -10.56
N TYR A 153 4.25 21.32 -10.06
CA TYR A 153 4.66 20.19 -10.90
C TYR A 153 3.55 19.76 -11.86
N LYS A 154 3.93 19.59 -13.13
CA LYS A 154 3.02 19.10 -14.17
C LYS A 154 3.09 17.58 -14.22
N VAL A 155 2.01 16.95 -13.74
CA VAL A 155 1.84 15.49 -13.73
C VAL A 155 1.86 14.94 -15.15
N GLU A 156 2.71 13.94 -15.40
CA GLU A 156 2.72 13.19 -16.66
C GLU A 156 1.76 11.99 -16.62
N GLU A 157 1.39 11.46 -17.78
CA GLU A 157 0.49 10.30 -17.89
C GLU A 157 1.03 9.04 -17.20
N SER A 158 2.36 8.91 -17.06
CA SER A 158 2.99 7.80 -16.33
C SER A 158 3.12 8.03 -14.82
N ASP A 159 2.75 9.21 -14.31
CA ASP A 159 3.03 9.61 -12.93
C ASP A 159 1.91 9.25 -11.96
N LEU A 160 2.23 8.44 -10.96
CA LEU A 160 1.36 8.17 -9.81
C LEU A 160 1.77 9.09 -8.67
N VAL A 161 0.84 9.90 -8.19
CA VAL A 161 1.16 11.03 -7.32
C VAL A 161 0.55 10.83 -5.94
N ILE A 162 1.38 10.99 -4.91
CA ILE A 162 0.93 11.12 -3.53
C ILE A 162 1.09 12.59 -3.13
N GLY A 163 -0.01 13.21 -2.71
CA GLY A 163 -0.05 14.58 -2.21
C GLY A 163 0.10 14.62 -0.70
N GLN A 164 0.90 15.57 -0.19
CA GLN A 164 0.98 15.90 1.22
C GLN A 164 0.16 17.15 1.51
N TYR A 165 -0.91 17.01 2.28
CA TYR A 165 -1.68 18.14 2.79
C TYR A 165 -1.16 18.57 4.15
N LYS A 166 -0.99 19.88 4.35
CA LYS A 166 -0.74 20.49 5.65
C LYS A 166 -2.05 21.06 6.18
N ASP A 167 -2.40 20.71 7.41
CA ASP A 167 -3.51 21.33 8.13
C ASP A 167 -3.20 22.82 8.38
N LYS A 168 -4.21 23.69 8.27
CA LYS A 168 -4.04 25.12 8.56
C LYS A 168 -4.03 25.43 10.05
N GLU A 169 -4.66 24.59 10.85
CA GLU A 169 -4.84 24.78 12.30
C GLU A 169 -3.89 23.92 13.13
N SER A 170 -3.10 23.04 12.49
CA SER A 170 -2.10 22.23 13.17
C SER A 170 -0.85 22.02 12.32
N ASP A 171 0.27 21.65 12.95
CA ASP A 171 1.50 21.25 12.23
C ASP A 171 1.44 19.80 11.72
N MET A 172 0.25 19.21 11.68
CA MET A 172 0.06 17.85 11.19
C MET A 172 -0.05 17.83 9.67
N TYR A 173 0.45 16.75 9.10
CA TYR A 173 0.37 16.48 7.68
C TYR A 173 -0.38 15.19 7.42
N HIS A 174 -1.05 15.12 6.27
CA HIS A 174 -1.69 13.90 5.80
C HIS A 174 -1.32 13.62 4.35
N PHE A 175 -1.16 12.35 4.03
CA PHE A 175 -0.83 11.91 2.68
C PHE A 175 -2.02 11.22 2.03
N VAL A 176 -2.25 11.53 0.76
CA VAL A 176 -3.34 10.97 -0.05
C VAL A 176 -2.85 10.65 -1.46
N VAL A 177 -3.50 9.70 -2.12
CA VAL A 177 -3.25 9.42 -3.54
C VAL A 177 -4.10 10.38 -4.38
N LEU A 178 -3.44 11.09 -5.29
CA LEU A 178 -4.05 12.05 -6.19
C LEU A 178 -4.31 11.42 -7.57
N GLY A 179 -5.30 11.95 -8.27
CA GLY A 179 -5.62 11.60 -9.65
C GLY A 179 -4.80 12.41 -10.65
N ASP A 180 -5.27 12.45 -11.89
CA ASP A 180 -4.60 13.15 -12.99
C ASP A 180 -4.56 14.68 -12.77
N SER A 181 -5.53 15.20 -12.01
CA SER A 181 -5.50 16.57 -11.51
C SER A 181 -5.15 16.57 -10.03
N LEU A 182 -4.27 17.49 -9.61
CA LEU A 182 -3.81 17.60 -8.23
C LEU A 182 -4.93 17.96 -7.23
N GLY A 183 -6.09 18.43 -7.72
CA GLY A 183 -7.28 18.70 -6.91
C GLY A 183 -8.15 17.48 -6.67
N GLU A 184 -7.89 16.36 -7.34
CA GLU A 184 -8.69 15.14 -7.20
C GLU A 184 -8.01 14.13 -6.30
N VAL A 185 -8.59 13.89 -5.13
CA VAL A 185 -8.19 12.78 -4.25
C VAL A 185 -8.82 11.49 -4.75
N VAL A 186 -7.97 10.53 -5.15
CA VAL A 186 -8.38 9.16 -5.51
C VAL A 186 -8.58 8.34 -4.24
N TRP A 187 -7.63 8.41 -3.31
CA TRP A 187 -7.70 7.63 -2.08
C TRP A 187 -7.15 8.38 -0.88
N ASP A 188 -7.86 8.27 0.24
CA ASP A 188 -7.51 8.81 1.54
C ASP A 188 -7.63 7.69 2.57
N SER A 189 -6.53 7.38 3.24
CA SER A 189 -6.46 6.30 4.22
C SER A 189 -7.28 6.56 5.50
N LEU A 190 -7.74 7.80 5.73
CA LEU A 190 -8.72 8.16 6.76
C LEU A 190 -10.15 8.26 6.20
N GLY A 191 -10.33 8.16 4.89
CA GLY A 191 -11.61 8.34 4.21
C GLY A 191 -12.02 9.80 4.08
N ARG A 192 -11.90 10.59 5.17
CA ARG A 192 -12.17 12.04 5.22
C ARG A 192 -11.19 12.73 6.16
N SER A 193 -9.94 12.88 5.73
CA SER A 193 -8.96 13.58 6.53
C SER A 193 -9.26 15.07 6.62
N ARG A 194 -9.28 15.61 7.84
CA ARG A 194 -9.41 17.05 8.09
C ARG A 194 -8.35 17.87 7.33
N ALA A 195 -7.12 17.39 7.26
CA ALA A 195 -6.04 18.08 6.54
C ALA A 195 -6.34 18.23 5.04
N VAL A 196 -7.14 17.33 4.45
CA VAL A 196 -7.59 17.43 3.06
C VAL A 196 -8.76 18.41 2.94
N GLU A 197 -9.69 18.40 3.90
CA GLU A 197 -10.89 19.24 3.87
C GLU A 197 -10.61 20.73 4.10
N VAL A 198 -9.78 21.05 5.10
CA VAL A 198 -9.52 22.45 5.49
C VAL A 198 -8.09 22.91 5.23
N GLY A 199 -7.17 21.97 5.00
CA GLY A 199 -5.75 22.25 4.81
C GLY A 199 -5.39 22.78 3.42
N MET A 200 -4.13 22.60 3.04
CA MET A 200 -3.62 22.92 1.72
C MET A 200 -2.62 21.86 1.24
N LEU A 201 -2.64 21.57 -0.06
CA LEU A 201 -1.62 20.72 -0.67
C LEU A 201 -0.27 21.45 -0.59
N SER A 202 0.72 20.81 0.04
CA SER A 202 1.99 21.42 0.43
C SER A 202 3.19 20.85 -0.33
N SER A 203 3.17 19.56 -0.67
CA SER A 203 4.20 18.95 -1.51
C SER A 203 3.70 17.66 -2.15
N LEU A 204 4.43 17.18 -3.15
CA LEU A 204 4.12 15.96 -3.89
C LEU A 204 5.24 14.93 -3.75
N ARG A 205 4.86 13.66 -3.88
CA ARG A 205 5.73 12.49 -4.09
C ARG A 205 5.31 11.84 -5.39
N VAL A 206 6.25 11.68 -6.31
CA VAL A 206 5.95 11.18 -7.66
C VAL A 206 6.60 9.84 -7.86
N PHE A 207 5.79 8.87 -8.26
CA PHE A 207 6.18 7.52 -8.64
C PHE A 207 5.93 7.39 -10.14
N LYS A 208 6.96 7.03 -10.91
CA LYS A 208 6.85 6.95 -12.36
C LYS A 208 6.70 5.50 -12.79
N LEU A 209 5.63 5.20 -13.53
CA LEU A 209 5.49 3.95 -14.26
C LEU A 209 6.56 3.88 -15.34
N LEU A 210 7.39 2.85 -15.26
CA LEU A 210 8.45 2.56 -16.23
C LEU A 210 7.91 1.74 -17.41
N ASP A 211 6.98 0.82 -17.13
CA ASP A 211 6.30 0.03 -18.15
C ASP A 211 5.10 0.78 -18.71
N LYS A 212 5.26 1.30 -19.93
CA LYS A 212 4.21 2.05 -20.64
C LYS A 212 2.98 1.21 -20.94
N SER A 213 3.10 -0.12 -21.03
CA SER A 213 1.96 -1.00 -21.32
C SER A 213 0.94 -1.02 -20.17
N LEU A 214 1.36 -0.69 -18.94
CA LEU A 214 0.51 -0.70 -17.75
C LEU A 214 -0.27 0.60 -17.57
N VAL A 215 0.16 1.70 -18.20
CA VAL A 215 -0.34 3.06 -17.94
C VAL A 215 -1.86 3.15 -18.08
N ALA A 216 -2.41 2.72 -19.22
CA ALA A 216 -3.84 2.81 -19.48
C ALA A 216 -4.68 2.03 -18.43
N GLY A 217 -4.28 0.79 -18.13
CA GLY A 217 -4.98 -0.04 -17.14
C GLY A 217 -4.89 0.51 -15.73
N VAL A 218 -3.74 1.07 -15.34
CA VAL A 218 -3.57 1.71 -14.02
C VAL A 218 -4.45 2.95 -13.91
N ARG A 219 -4.53 3.78 -14.95
CA ARG A 219 -5.39 4.98 -14.97
C ARG A 219 -6.86 4.62 -14.85
N GLU A 220 -7.32 3.64 -15.63
CA GLU A 220 -8.69 3.13 -15.56
C GLU A 220 -9.01 2.63 -14.15
N ARG A 221 -8.10 1.87 -13.54
CA ARG A 221 -8.28 1.33 -12.19
C ARG A 221 -8.29 2.41 -11.11
N LEU A 222 -7.46 3.44 -11.20
CA LEU A 222 -7.51 4.58 -10.27
C LEU A 222 -8.80 5.37 -10.42
N ALA A 223 -9.29 5.57 -11.65
CA ALA A 223 -10.57 6.23 -11.90
C ALA A 223 -11.75 5.41 -11.34
N PHE A 224 -11.72 4.09 -11.50
CA PHE A 224 -12.68 3.18 -10.87
C PHE A 224 -12.69 3.37 -9.35
N TYR A 225 -11.53 3.30 -8.68
CA TYR A 225 -11.46 3.46 -7.24
C TYR A 225 -11.88 4.84 -6.74
N LYS A 226 -11.53 5.90 -7.47
CA LYS A 226 -12.01 7.26 -7.17
C LYS A 226 -13.54 7.29 -7.07
N ASN A 227 -14.24 6.64 -8.00
CA ASN A 227 -15.71 6.63 -8.01
C ASN A 227 -16.28 5.79 -6.87
N GLU A 228 -15.73 4.59 -6.62
CA GLU A 228 -16.14 3.74 -5.50
C GLU A 228 -15.99 4.45 -4.15
N PHE A 229 -14.86 5.13 -3.92
CA PHE A 229 -14.64 5.85 -2.66
C PHE A 229 -15.49 7.11 -2.51
N ARG A 230 -15.86 7.77 -3.61
CA ARG A 230 -16.85 8.87 -3.57
C ARG A 230 -18.22 8.35 -3.11
N GLY A 231 -18.65 7.19 -3.60
CA GLY A 231 -19.89 6.54 -3.16
C GLY A 231 -19.87 6.21 -1.66
N LEU A 232 -18.80 5.56 -1.19
CA LEU A 232 -18.60 5.24 0.23
C LEU A 232 -18.58 6.48 1.12
N ARG A 233 -17.97 7.58 0.67
CA ARG A 233 -18.00 8.84 1.42
C ARG A 233 -19.42 9.37 1.51
N ALA A 234 -20.22 9.33 0.45
CA ALA A 234 -21.59 9.86 0.49
C ALA A 234 -22.49 9.12 1.50
N GLU A 235 -22.29 7.81 1.68
CA GLU A 235 -23.05 6.99 2.64
C GLU A 235 -22.63 7.21 4.11
N LEU A 236 -21.45 7.78 4.35
CA LEU A 236 -20.92 8.11 5.68
C LEU A 236 -21.16 9.58 6.09
N ALA A 237 -21.83 10.40 5.24
CA ALA A 237 -22.31 11.75 5.59
C ALA A 237 -23.74 11.69 6.12
#